data_AF-A0A381RD11-F1
#
_entry.id   AF-A0A381RD11-F1
#
_cell.length_a   1.000
_cell.length_b   1.000
_cell.length_c   1.000
_cell.angle_alpha   90.00
_cell.angle_beta   90.00
_cell.angle_gamma   90.00
#
_symmetry.space_group_name_H-M   'P 1'
#
loop_
_entity.id
_entity.type
_entity.pdbx_description
1 polymer ?
#
loop_
_entity_poly.entity_id
_entity_poly.type
_entity_poly.pdbx_seq_one_letter_code
_entity_poly.pdbx_strand_id
1 'polypeptide(L)'
;MEKLRISPISGDHFEDFMLLTNPDHKSSKTKQAWQVLQQQTQAHVPSSKTVDLNRICVDTIRMELLIFPVVEHWKRPLTNAEWNHIDKEFVQLEKQMEKIRKLSILVRKKDPLAFPDIAPLFKKLLDHNQELRNYWTDFKMAWSDYKKDWGLFQSRKKQGLKSRQKPSKSQPDYPAKDSSTEENTEPPVSPPMFSRDRWHALRLSSKALEVEVLHQCQRFRAGTKQDPEELKDDSHPGVKFLVEELRKIYLKTHGFELIKRVKLVQERNDQLMQELQPYFPEPIISAEMRAETKPTTKHREISAGKNEDKKSSISKSIRKIIFISILFFLGGFALFLSLNQVLPPGKEKMKHLKFVPKNKTLTAKSSTSNKLPEFNLDDMMQMFNSNIPVLESNERLKKLITAPPEIMENIANSILREIGKNAVFVFSEAQSLFLFWKGKLEKFASPEGLQKKLLQLERQYNDVESLWKGMGDNAPEKVKVIPDILDGKPTYALEMLDENGDLMQVYMTEEGVLLRLSNGKLLDKPLTPEEATQKFTKF
;
A
#
# COMPACT_ATOMS: atom_id res chain seq x y z
N MET A 1 -2.57 37.41 -31.11
CA MET A 1 -2.59 36.09 -30.47
C MET A 1 -4.02 35.80 -30.07
N GLU A 2 -4.65 34.75 -30.61
CA GLU A 2 -5.94 34.27 -30.06
C GLU A 2 -5.70 33.89 -28.60
N LYS A 3 -6.48 34.49 -27.69
CA LYS A 3 -6.35 34.28 -26.24
C LYS A 3 -6.73 32.82 -25.96
N LEU A 4 -5.83 32.03 -25.37
CA LEU A 4 -6.12 30.66 -24.94
C LEU A 4 -7.36 30.67 -24.04
N ARG A 5 -8.41 29.94 -24.41
CA ARG A 5 -9.66 29.91 -23.67
C ARG A 5 -9.63 28.78 -22.63
N ILE A 6 -9.90 29.12 -21.38
CA ILE A 6 -9.95 28.18 -20.26
C ILE A 6 -11.41 27.83 -19.98
N SER A 7 -11.75 26.54 -19.95
CA SER A 7 -13.02 26.05 -19.43
C SER A 7 -12.87 25.74 -17.94
N PRO A 8 -13.75 26.29 -17.07
CA PRO A 8 -13.59 26.22 -15.61
C PRO A 8 -13.88 24.82 -15.05
N ILE A 9 -13.62 24.62 -13.76
CA ILE A 9 -13.98 23.39 -13.05
C ILE A 9 -15.49 23.42 -12.76
N SER A 10 -16.30 22.57 -13.41
CA SER A 10 -17.75 22.51 -13.14
C SER A 10 -18.11 21.54 -12.01
N GLY A 11 -17.20 20.63 -11.65
CA GLY A 11 -17.45 19.55 -10.70
C GLY A 11 -18.27 18.41 -11.29
N ASP A 12 -18.59 18.44 -12.58
CA ASP A 12 -19.29 17.34 -13.23
C ASP A 12 -18.40 16.10 -13.27
N HIS A 13 -19.01 14.93 -13.14
CA HIS A 13 -18.34 13.62 -13.07
C HIS A 13 -17.53 13.34 -11.80
N PHE A 14 -17.52 14.24 -10.81
CA PHE A 14 -16.79 13.99 -9.56
C PHE A 14 -17.33 12.77 -8.80
N GLU A 15 -18.65 12.53 -8.87
CA GLU A 15 -19.30 11.37 -8.23
C GLU A 15 -18.92 10.03 -8.88
N ASP A 16 -18.52 10.03 -10.15
CA ASP A 16 -18.16 8.80 -10.88
C ASP A 16 -16.95 8.10 -10.22
N PHE A 17 -16.10 8.88 -9.55
CA PHE A 17 -14.94 8.37 -8.82
C PHE A 17 -15.24 7.89 -7.41
N MET A 18 -16.36 8.30 -6.82
CA MET A 18 -16.75 7.79 -5.49
C MET A 18 -17.02 6.28 -5.56
N LEU A 19 -17.42 5.76 -6.72
CA LEU A 19 -17.54 4.33 -6.99
C LEU A 19 -16.20 3.57 -6.93
N LEU A 20 -15.06 4.24 -7.16
CA LEU A 20 -13.72 3.65 -6.97
C LEU A 20 -13.36 3.47 -5.50
N THR A 21 -14.13 4.09 -4.61
CA THR A 21 -13.94 4.03 -3.15
C THR A 21 -14.99 3.15 -2.47
N ASN A 22 -16.02 2.71 -3.19
CA ASN A 22 -17.06 1.83 -2.68
C ASN A 22 -16.58 0.35 -2.72
N PRO A 23 -16.49 -0.35 -1.58
CA PRO A 23 -16.04 -1.75 -1.52
C PRO A 23 -16.73 -2.70 -2.51
N ASP A 24 -18.04 -2.54 -2.70
CA ASP A 24 -18.88 -3.45 -3.51
C ASP A 24 -18.60 -3.31 -5.01
N HIS A 25 -18.20 -2.12 -5.45
CA HIS A 25 -17.99 -1.81 -6.86
C HIS A 25 -16.52 -1.63 -7.23
N LYS A 26 -15.64 -1.44 -6.24
CA LYS A 26 -14.23 -1.04 -6.40
C LYS A 26 -13.49 -1.89 -7.41
N SER A 27 -13.55 -3.22 -7.30
CA SER A 27 -12.82 -4.12 -8.22
C SER A 27 -13.19 -3.88 -9.69
N SER A 28 -14.49 -3.87 -10.01
CA SER A 28 -15.00 -3.64 -11.36
C SER A 28 -14.70 -2.24 -11.88
N LYS A 29 -14.87 -1.22 -11.01
CA LYS A 29 -14.71 0.19 -11.34
C LYS A 29 -13.25 0.57 -11.51
N THR A 30 -12.35 0.00 -10.71
CA THR A 30 -10.90 0.16 -10.88
C THR A 30 -10.45 -0.36 -12.24
N LYS A 31 -10.94 -1.52 -12.69
CA LYS A 31 -10.62 -2.05 -14.02
C LYS A 31 -11.10 -1.11 -15.14
N GLN A 32 -12.33 -0.62 -15.04
CA GLN A 32 -12.88 0.37 -15.99
C GLN A 32 -12.07 1.66 -15.99
N ALA A 33 -11.71 2.19 -14.82
CA ALA A 33 -10.94 3.42 -14.70
C ALA A 33 -9.53 3.29 -15.31
N TRP A 34 -8.88 2.12 -15.18
CA TRP A 34 -7.62 1.85 -15.88
C TRP A 34 -7.78 1.85 -17.40
N GLN A 35 -8.86 1.26 -17.92
CA GLN A 35 -9.14 1.25 -19.36
C GLN A 35 -9.43 2.66 -19.88
N VAL A 36 -10.23 3.44 -19.17
CA VAL A 36 -10.52 4.85 -19.50
C VAL A 36 -9.22 5.65 -19.52
N LEU A 37 -8.37 5.51 -18.50
CA LEU A 37 -7.08 6.19 -18.45
C LEU A 37 -6.21 5.81 -19.65
N GLN A 38 -6.14 4.51 -19.98
CA GLN A 38 -5.39 4.03 -21.14
C GLN A 38 -5.89 4.61 -22.45
N GLN A 39 -7.20 4.62 -22.66
CA GLN A 39 -7.83 5.18 -23.86
C GLN A 39 -7.57 6.69 -23.97
N GLN A 40 -7.70 7.42 -22.86
CA GLN A 40 -7.43 8.86 -22.82
C GLN A 40 -5.96 9.18 -23.11
N THR A 41 -5.02 8.40 -22.58
CA THR A 41 -3.58 8.57 -22.86
C THR A 41 -3.27 8.31 -24.32
N GLN A 42 -3.84 7.26 -24.91
CA GLN A 42 -3.58 6.86 -26.31
C GLN A 42 -4.24 7.79 -27.33
N ALA A 43 -5.44 8.28 -27.04
CA ALA A 43 -6.19 9.19 -27.90
C ALA A 43 -5.82 10.66 -27.68
N HIS A 44 -4.83 10.95 -26.83
CA HIS A 44 -4.47 12.31 -26.49
C HIS A 44 -3.93 13.07 -27.71
N VAL A 45 -4.59 14.16 -28.06
CA VAL A 45 -4.12 15.15 -29.02
C VAL A 45 -3.96 16.47 -28.28
N PRO A 46 -2.77 17.09 -28.28
CA PRO A 46 -2.56 18.39 -27.65
C PRO A 46 -3.50 19.43 -28.28
N SER A 47 -4.45 19.95 -27.50
CA SER A 47 -5.33 21.04 -27.95
C SER A 47 -4.57 22.35 -27.89
N SER A 48 -4.44 23.05 -29.02
CA SER A 48 -3.68 24.29 -29.11
C SER A 48 -4.51 25.56 -28.81
N LYS A 49 -5.81 25.44 -28.55
CA LYS A 49 -6.73 26.61 -28.46
C LYS A 49 -7.56 26.70 -27.18
N THR A 50 -7.92 25.56 -26.58
CA THR A 50 -8.78 25.51 -25.38
C THR A 50 -8.25 24.50 -24.36
N VAL A 51 -8.21 24.90 -23.09
CA VAL A 51 -7.85 24.02 -21.96
C VAL A 51 -9.06 23.81 -21.07
N ASP A 52 -9.41 22.55 -20.81
CA ASP A 52 -10.54 22.16 -19.96
C ASP A 52 -10.07 21.73 -18.57
N LEU A 53 -10.26 22.60 -17.58
CA LEU A 53 -9.82 22.35 -16.21
C LEU A 53 -10.70 21.30 -15.52
N ASN A 54 -11.97 21.16 -15.87
CA ASN A 54 -12.83 20.13 -15.28
C ASN A 54 -12.32 18.74 -15.68
N ARG A 55 -12.07 18.53 -16.97
CA ARG A 55 -11.50 17.28 -17.49
C ARG A 55 -10.14 16.96 -16.87
N ILE A 56 -9.26 17.95 -16.76
CA ILE A 56 -7.95 17.76 -16.13
C ILE A 56 -8.13 17.39 -14.64
N CYS A 57 -9.02 18.06 -13.91
CA CYS A 57 -9.28 17.75 -12.51
C CYS A 57 -9.81 16.33 -12.31
N VAL A 58 -10.78 15.92 -13.13
CA VAL A 58 -11.34 14.57 -13.19
C VAL A 58 -10.24 13.53 -13.42
N ASP A 59 -9.36 13.75 -14.39
CA ASP A 59 -8.24 12.84 -14.66
C ASP A 59 -7.21 12.83 -13.51
N THR A 60 -6.91 13.97 -12.90
CA THR A 60 -6.02 14.06 -11.73
C THR A 60 -6.58 13.26 -10.55
N ILE A 61 -7.87 13.39 -10.23
CA ILE A 61 -8.52 12.61 -9.17
C ILE A 61 -8.46 11.11 -9.52
N ARG A 62 -8.75 10.74 -10.78
CA ARG A 62 -8.66 9.34 -11.23
C ARG A 62 -7.27 8.78 -11.02
N MET A 63 -6.24 9.49 -11.47
CA MET A 63 -4.85 9.07 -11.34
C MET A 63 -4.44 8.92 -9.87
N GLU A 64 -4.78 9.88 -9.02
CA GLU A 64 -4.52 9.80 -7.57
C GLU A 64 -5.17 8.57 -6.94
N LEU A 65 -6.44 8.28 -7.25
CA LEU A 65 -7.13 7.11 -6.69
C LEU A 65 -6.60 5.78 -7.21
N LEU A 66 -6.14 5.73 -8.46
CA LEU A 66 -5.57 4.53 -9.07
C LEU A 66 -4.15 4.24 -8.56
N ILE A 67 -3.36 5.29 -8.31
CA ILE A 67 -1.97 5.16 -7.88
C ILE A 67 -1.83 4.96 -6.38
N PHE A 68 -2.73 5.54 -5.58
CA PHE A 68 -2.73 5.45 -4.12
C PHE A 68 -2.59 4.01 -3.58
N PRO A 69 -3.38 3.01 -4.01
CA PRO A 69 -3.26 1.64 -3.50
C PRO A 69 -1.99 0.90 -3.96
N VAL A 70 -1.27 1.42 -4.97
CA VAL A 70 -0.02 0.86 -5.50
C VAL A 70 1.19 1.41 -4.73
N VAL A 71 1.16 2.71 -4.42
CA VAL A 71 2.29 3.41 -3.80
C VAL A 71 2.19 3.44 -2.27
N GLU A 72 0.97 3.35 -1.72
CA GLU A 72 0.73 3.34 -0.28
C GLU A 72 -0.01 2.08 0.20
N HIS A 73 0.42 1.57 1.37
CA HIS A 73 -0.29 0.49 2.05
C HIS A 73 -1.62 0.96 2.63
N TRP A 74 -2.68 0.84 1.83
CA TRP A 74 -4.02 1.32 2.17
C TRP A 74 -4.78 0.43 3.18
N LYS A 75 -4.39 -0.84 3.34
CA LYS A 75 -5.03 -1.83 4.25
C LYS A 75 -4.50 -1.82 5.69
N ARG A 76 -3.67 -0.85 6.09
CA ARG A 76 -3.16 -0.74 7.47
C ARG A 76 -3.96 0.26 8.31
N PRO A 77 -4.01 0.10 9.65
CA PRO A 77 -4.56 1.12 10.55
C PRO A 77 -3.87 2.48 10.35
N LEU A 78 -4.57 3.57 10.71
CA LEU A 78 -3.98 4.90 10.69
C LEU A 78 -2.80 4.95 11.69
N THR A 79 -1.67 5.46 11.23
CA THR A 79 -0.57 5.88 12.10
C THR A 79 -1.01 7.11 12.89
N ASN A 80 -0.33 7.35 14.02
CA ASN A 80 -0.53 8.59 14.79
C ASN A 80 -0.29 9.85 13.93
N ALA A 81 0.63 9.78 12.97
CA ALA A 81 0.90 10.89 12.06
C ALA A 81 -0.28 11.16 11.13
N GLU A 82 -0.84 10.13 10.50
CA GLU A 82 -2.04 10.25 9.64
C GLU A 82 -3.25 10.72 10.45
N TRP A 83 -3.46 10.18 11.64
CA TRP A 83 -4.56 10.60 12.50
C TRP A 83 -4.47 12.10 12.82
N ASN A 84 -3.31 12.56 13.27
CA ASN A 84 -3.07 13.97 13.57
C ASN A 84 -3.19 14.86 12.32
N HIS A 85 -2.83 14.34 11.14
CA HIS A 85 -2.99 15.05 9.88
C HIS A 85 -4.47 15.23 9.55
N ILE A 86 -5.27 14.16 9.62
CA ILE A 86 -6.71 14.19 9.34
C ILE A 86 -7.44 15.08 10.35
N ASP A 87 -7.09 15.03 11.65
CA ASP A 87 -7.68 15.95 12.65
C ASP A 87 -7.37 17.42 12.32
N LYS A 88 -6.15 17.74 11.85
CA LYS A 88 -5.83 19.10 11.39
C LYS A 88 -6.63 19.49 10.15
N GLU A 89 -6.75 18.60 9.16
CA GLU A 89 -7.55 18.84 7.97
C GLU A 89 -9.03 19.04 8.32
N PHE A 90 -9.56 18.27 9.28
CA PHE A 90 -10.94 18.39 9.75
C PHE A 90 -11.21 19.76 10.40
N VAL A 91 -10.28 20.28 11.21
CA VAL A 91 -10.40 21.64 11.76
C VAL A 91 -10.38 22.70 10.66
N GLN A 92 -9.59 22.51 9.60
CA GLN A 92 -9.59 23.40 8.44
C GLN A 92 -10.88 23.31 7.64
N LEU A 93 -11.43 22.10 7.48
CA LEU A 93 -12.70 21.84 6.81
C LEU A 93 -13.86 22.59 7.47
N GLU A 94 -13.96 22.56 8.80
CA GLU A 94 -15.02 23.30 9.52
C GLU A 94 -14.95 24.81 9.25
N LYS A 95 -13.73 25.38 9.24
CA LYS A 95 -13.52 26.79 8.90
C LYS A 95 -13.88 27.09 7.44
N GLN A 96 -13.55 26.17 6.53
CA GLN A 96 -13.89 26.26 5.12
C GLN A 96 -15.40 26.25 4.91
N MET A 97 -16.13 25.31 5.53
CA MET A 97 -17.59 25.22 5.45
C MET A 97 -18.26 26.51 5.86
N GLU A 98 -17.83 27.10 6.98
CA GLU A 98 -18.38 28.35 7.48
C GLU A 98 -18.11 29.53 6.52
N LYS A 99 -16.89 29.61 5.98
CA LYS A 99 -16.51 30.62 4.99
C LYS A 99 -17.36 30.50 3.71
N ILE A 100 -17.60 29.29 3.24
CA ILE A 100 -18.38 29.02 2.02
C ILE A 100 -19.86 29.32 2.24
N ARG A 101 -20.44 28.98 3.41
CA ARG A 101 -21.82 29.36 3.76
C ARG A 101 -22.01 30.87 3.76
N LYS A 102 -21.11 31.61 4.42
CA LYS A 102 -21.12 33.08 4.43
C LYS A 102 -21.01 33.67 3.02
N LEU A 103 -20.13 33.11 2.20
CA LEU A 103 -19.97 33.53 0.81
C LEU A 103 -21.26 33.29 0.00
N SER A 104 -21.87 32.11 0.12
CA SER A 104 -23.13 31.79 -0.59
C SER A 104 -24.24 32.79 -0.25
N ILE A 105 -24.40 33.12 1.04
CA ILE A 105 -25.36 34.14 1.49
C ILE A 105 -25.02 35.52 0.90
N LEU A 106 -23.74 35.89 0.88
CA LEU A 106 -23.29 37.17 0.33
C LEU A 106 -23.61 37.28 -1.16
N VAL A 107 -23.30 36.24 -1.96
CA VAL A 107 -23.59 36.24 -3.40
C VAL A 107 -25.09 36.33 -3.64
N ARG A 108 -25.90 35.53 -2.93
CA ARG A 108 -27.36 35.58 -3.02
C ARG A 108 -27.93 36.98 -2.73
N LYS A 109 -27.31 37.73 -1.81
CA LYS A 109 -27.72 39.10 -1.46
C LYS A 109 -27.26 40.13 -2.48
N LYS A 110 -26.02 40.02 -2.98
CA LYS A 110 -25.41 41.03 -3.87
C LYS A 110 -25.82 40.88 -5.33
N ASP A 111 -26.08 39.67 -5.79
CA ASP A 111 -26.42 39.36 -7.18
C ASP A 111 -27.37 38.15 -7.25
N PRO A 112 -28.66 38.36 -6.93
CA PRO A 112 -29.65 37.29 -6.92
C PRO A 112 -29.87 36.64 -8.29
N LEU A 113 -29.60 37.37 -9.38
CA LEU A 113 -29.84 36.91 -10.75
C LEU A 113 -28.73 35.99 -11.25
N ALA A 114 -27.47 36.22 -10.87
CA ALA A 114 -26.36 35.32 -11.21
C ALA A 114 -26.18 34.16 -10.21
N PHE A 115 -26.83 34.22 -9.04
CA PHE A 115 -26.73 33.15 -8.03
C PHE A 115 -27.15 31.77 -8.53
N PRO A 116 -28.22 31.59 -9.33
CA PRO A 116 -28.62 30.28 -9.86
C PRO A 116 -27.50 29.58 -10.65
N ASP A 117 -26.65 30.31 -11.36
CA ASP A 117 -25.60 29.73 -12.20
C ASP A 117 -24.47 29.11 -11.36
N ILE A 118 -24.16 29.71 -10.19
CA ILE A 118 -23.12 29.24 -9.27
C ILE A 118 -23.65 28.36 -8.13
N ALA A 119 -24.96 28.38 -7.87
CA ALA A 119 -25.59 27.61 -6.81
C ALA A 119 -25.28 26.10 -6.88
N PRO A 120 -25.23 25.44 -8.05
CA PRO A 120 -24.83 24.03 -8.16
C PRO A 120 -23.43 23.75 -7.61
N LEU A 121 -22.46 24.64 -7.87
CA LEU A 121 -21.09 24.51 -7.35
C LEU A 121 -21.05 24.64 -5.83
N PHE A 122 -21.78 25.61 -5.27
CA PHE A 122 -21.92 25.75 -3.83
C PHE A 122 -22.54 24.51 -3.19
N LYS A 123 -23.61 23.99 -3.80
CA LYS A 123 -24.30 22.80 -3.30
C LYS A 123 -23.36 21.61 -3.28
N LYS A 124 -22.70 21.29 -4.40
CA LYS A 124 -21.77 20.17 -4.51
C LYS A 124 -20.61 20.27 -3.51
N LEU A 125 -20.03 21.46 -3.34
CA LEU A 125 -18.98 21.71 -2.34
C LEU A 125 -19.48 21.49 -0.90
N LEU A 126 -20.68 21.97 -0.57
CA LEU A 126 -21.27 21.78 0.76
C LEU A 126 -21.60 20.32 1.02
N ASP A 127 -22.09 19.59 0.01
CA ASP A 127 -22.41 18.16 0.10
C ASP A 127 -21.13 17.35 0.37
N HIS A 128 -20.05 17.57 -0.41
CA HIS A 128 -18.75 16.94 -0.18
C HIS A 128 -18.17 17.24 1.20
N ASN A 129 -18.29 18.49 1.65
CA ASN A 129 -17.79 18.88 2.97
C ASN A 129 -18.60 18.25 4.10
N GLN A 130 -19.92 18.15 3.95
CA GLN A 130 -20.78 17.50 4.93
C GLN A 130 -20.47 16.00 5.00
N GLU A 131 -20.22 15.36 3.87
CA GLU A 131 -19.81 13.96 3.83
C GLU A 131 -18.46 13.75 4.53
N LEU A 132 -17.44 14.57 4.23
CA LEU A 132 -16.15 14.54 4.95
C LEU A 132 -16.34 14.69 6.46
N ARG A 133 -17.20 15.63 6.88
CA ARG A 133 -17.48 15.88 8.30
C ARG A 133 -18.09 14.66 8.98
N ASN A 134 -19.13 14.08 8.36
CA ASN A 134 -19.80 12.89 8.89
C ASN A 134 -18.82 11.74 8.95
N TYR A 135 -18.09 11.51 7.86
CA TYR A 135 -17.17 10.40 7.71
C TYR A 135 -16.07 10.37 8.79
N TRP A 136 -15.44 11.51 9.10
CA TRP A 136 -14.45 11.57 10.18
C TRP A 136 -15.08 11.48 11.57
N THR A 137 -16.25 12.10 11.77
CA THR A 137 -16.97 12.05 13.04
C THR A 137 -17.39 10.62 13.39
N ASP A 138 -18.01 9.92 12.45
CA ASP A 138 -18.49 8.55 12.59
C ASP A 138 -17.35 7.58 12.87
N PHE A 139 -16.24 7.71 12.14
CA PHE A 139 -15.04 6.93 12.39
C PHE A 139 -14.47 7.16 13.80
N LYS A 140 -14.38 8.42 14.25
CA LYS A 140 -13.91 8.73 15.61
C LYS A 140 -14.83 8.19 16.70
N MET A 141 -16.15 8.26 16.49
CA MET A 141 -17.13 7.69 17.43
C MET A 141 -16.98 6.18 17.53
N ALA A 142 -16.98 5.47 16.39
CA ALA A 142 -16.80 4.02 16.35
C ALA A 142 -15.50 3.57 17.01
N TRP A 143 -14.40 4.30 16.79
CA TRP A 143 -13.11 4.00 17.42
C TRP A 143 -13.09 4.29 18.93
N SER A 144 -13.75 5.37 19.36
CA SER A 144 -13.91 5.73 20.77
C SER A 144 -14.72 4.68 21.53
N ASP A 145 -15.84 4.23 20.95
CA ASP A 145 -16.72 3.24 21.57
C ASP A 145 -16.04 1.87 21.64
N TYR A 146 -15.37 1.44 20.57
CA TYR A 146 -14.52 0.23 20.60
C TYR A 146 -13.48 0.28 21.72
N LYS A 147 -12.82 1.43 21.94
CA LYS A 147 -11.83 1.58 23.02
C LYS A 147 -12.45 1.44 24.41
N LYS A 148 -13.67 1.96 24.62
CA LYS A 148 -14.42 1.80 25.88
C LYS A 148 -14.79 0.33 26.09
N ASP A 149 -15.36 -0.31 25.08
CA ASP A 149 -15.79 -1.70 25.14
C ASP A 149 -14.61 -2.64 25.38
N TRP A 150 -13.47 -2.36 24.74
CA TRP A 150 -12.23 -3.10 25.00
C TRP A 150 -11.77 -2.93 26.45
N GLY A 151 -11.86 -1.71 27.01
CA GLY A 151 -11.57 -1.46 28.42
C GLY A 151 -12.47 -2.24 29.38
N LEU A 152 -13.77 -2.31 29.07
CA LEU A 152 -14.76 -3.10 29.83
C LEU A 152 -14.46 -4.60 29.72
N PHE A 153 -14.19 -5.11 28.52
CA PHE A 153 -13.80 -6.50 28.27
C PHE A 153 -12.55 -6.90 29.08
N GLN A 154 -11.49 -6.08 29.06
CA GLN A 154 -10.27 -6.33 29.84
C GLN A 154 -10.55 -6.32 31.35
N SER A 155 -11.47 -5.46 31.81
CA SER A 155 -11.85 -5.39 33.22
C SER A 155 -12.64 -6.62 33.66
N ARG A 156 -13.61 -7.07 32.86
CA ARG A 156 -14.39 -8.31 33.10
C ARG A 156 -13.49 -9.55 33.09
N LYS A 157 -12.56 -9.65 32.13
CA LYS A 157 -11.55 -10.72 32.08
C LYS A 157 -10.68 -10.76 33.35
N LYS A 158 -10.23 -9.59 33.83
CA LYS A 158 -9.47 -9.48 35.09
C LYS A 158 -10.31 -9.86 36.32
N GLN A 159 -11.60 -9.52 36.36
CA GLN A 159 -12.50 -9.91 37.45
C GLN A 159 -12.81 -11.41 37.45
N GLY A 160 -13.01 -12.02 36.28
CA GLY A 160 -13.17 -13.47 36.12
C GLY A 160 -11.91 -14.25 36.57
N LEU A 161 -10.72 -13.73 36.28
CA LEU A 161 -9.46 -14.32 36.75
C LEU A 161 -9.29 -14.19 38.28
N LYS A 162 -9.67 -13.04 38.87
CA LYS A 162 -9.58 -12.81 40.33
C LYS A 162 -10.58 -13.61 41.14
N SER A 163 -11.79 -13.86 40.61
CA SER A 163 -12.79 -14.73 41.26
C SER A 163 -12.38 -16.20 41.25
N ARG A 164 -11.69 -16.67 40.20
CA ARG A 164 -11.09 -18.01 40.12
C ARG A 164 -9.92 -18.24 41.10
N GLN A 165 -9.27 -17.20 41.59
CA GLN A 165 -8.10 -17.28 42.49
C GLN A 165 -8.43 -17.18 44.00
N LYS A 166 -9.70 -16.94 44.39
CA LYS A 166 -10.08 -16.97 45.81
C LYS A 166 -10.32 -18.42 46.25
N PRO A 167 -9.57 -18.96 47.24
CA PRO A 167 -9.85 -20.27 47.78
C PRO A 167 -11.17 -20.23 48.56
N SER A 168 -12.08 -21.15 48.24
CA SER A 168 -13.32 -21.38 48.97
C SER A 168 -13.02 -21.76 50.42
N LYS A 169 -13.40 -20.92 51.38
CA LYS A 169 -13.54 -21.35 52.78
C LYS A 169 -14.93 -21.97 52.98
N SER A 170 -14.96 -23.30 53.14
CA SER A 170 -15.91 -24.16 53.90
C SER A 170 -17.35 -23.65 54.12
N GLN A 171 -18.37 -24.15 53.37
CA GLN A 171 -19.37 -25.25 53.66
C GLN A 171 -20.71 -24.75 54.29
N PRO A 172 -21.88 -25.47 54.23
CA PRO A 172 -22.19 -26.80 53.66
C PRO A 172 -23.45 -26.92 52.73
N ASP A 173 -23.51 -28.05 52.02
CA ASP A 173 -24.63 -28.85 51.47
C ASP A 173 -25.96 -28.20 51.09
N TYR A 174 -26.12 -27.86 49.80
CA TYR A 174 -27.39 -27.92 49.05
C TYR A 174 -27.08 -28.21 47.56
N PRO A 175 -27.98 -28.87 46.80
CA PRO A 175 -27.67 -29.38 45.47
C PRO A 175 -27.35 -28.24 44.52
N ALA A 176 -26.26 -28.44 43.77
CA ALA A 176 -25.75 -27.52 42.77
C ALA A 176 -26.87 -27.11 41.81
N LYS A 177 -27.31 -25.85 41.91
CA LYS A 177 -27.91 -25.16 40.78
C LYS A 177 -26.75 -24.80 39.88
N ASP A 178 -26.67 -25.47 38.73
CA ASP A 178 -25.72 -25.21 37.66
C ASP A 178 -25.63 -23.70 37.39
N SER A 179 -24.59 -23.06 37.94
CA SER A 179 -24.14 -21.72 37.55
C SER A 179 -22.88 -21.86 36.69
N SER A 180 -22.94 -22.76 35.72
CA SER A 180 -21.98 -22.86 34.62
C SER A 180 -22.47 -22.11 33.38
N THR A 181 -23.13 -20.96 33.54
CA THR A 181 -23.04 -19.92 32.52
C THR A 181 -21.70 -19.25 32.68
N GLU A 182 -20.65 -19.91 32.17
CA GLU A 182 -19.44 -19.21 31.77
C GLU A 182 -19.89 -18.10 30.82
N GLU A 183 -19.93 -16.85 31.30
CA GLU A 183 -19.91 -15.69 30.42
C GLU A 183 -18.58 -15.76 29.66
N ASN A 184 -18.57 -16.51 28.55
CA ASN A 184 -17.61 -16.37 27.47
C ASN A 184 -17.77 -14.93 26.98
N THR A 185 -17.09 -14.00 27.66
CA THR A 185 -17.12 -12.60 27.29
C THR A 185 -16.37 -12.53 25.98
N GLU A 186 -17.08 -12.42 24.87
CA GLU A 186 -16.47 -12.27 23.56
C GLU A 186 -15.75 -10.93 23.47
N PRO A 187 -14.61 -10.85 22.76
CA PRO A 187 -13.97 -9.57 22.50
C PRO A 187 -14.89 -8.69 21.65
N PRO A 188 -14.90 -7.36 21.87
CA PRO A 188 -15.70 -6.46 21.05
C PRO A 188 -15.21 -6.48 19.60
N VAL A 189 -16.14 -6.34 18.66
CA VAL A 189 -15.86 -6.31 17.22
C VAL A 189 -15.07 -5.06 16.87
N SER A 190 -13.99 -5.20 16.10
CA SER A 190 -13.19 -4.06 15.65
C SER A 190 -14.01 -3.16 14.72
N PRO A 191 -13.94 -1.82 14.87
CA PRO A 191 -14.64 -0.89 14.00
C PRO A 191 -14.08 -0.95 12.57
N PRO A 192 -14.84 -0.48 11.57
CA PRO A 192 -14.40 -0.48 10.18
C PRO A 192 -13.12 0.35 10.00
N MET A 193 -12.28 -0.08 9.06
CA MET A 193 -11.07 0.65 8.71
C MET A 193 -11.42 2.00 8.05
N PHE A 194 -10.61 3.01 8.33
CA PHE A 194 -10.73 4.30 7.65
C PHE A 194 -10.40 4.15 6.15
N SER A 195 -11.41 4.27 5.29
CA SER A 195 -11.27 4.44 3.84
C SER A 195 -10.58 5.78 3.54
N ARG A 196 -9.25 5.69 3.37
CA ARG A 196 -8.37 6.79 2.98
C ARG A 196 -8.70 7.28 1.57
N ASP A 197 -8.98 6.35 0.66
CA ASP A 197 -9.36 6.63 -0.72
C ASP A 197 -10.62 7.51 -0.80
N ARG A 198 -11.67 7.21 -0.02
CA ARG A 198 -12.86 8.07 0.03
C ARG A 198 -12.57 9.45 0.61
N TRP A 199 -11.84 9.51 1.72
CA TRP A 199 -11.41 10.79 2.31
C TRP A 199 -10.62 11.64 1.29
N HIS A 200 -9.65 11.04 0.63
CA HIS A 200 -8.81 11.73 -0.36
C HIS A 200 -9.61 12.19 -1.57
N ALA A 201 -10.49 11.34 -2.13
CA ALA A 201 -11.35 11.71 -3.26
C ALA A 201 -12.21 12.94 -2.94
N LEU A 202 -12.91 12.90 -1.80
CA LEU A 202 -13.76 14.00 -1.34
C LEU A 202 -12.95 15.26 -1.03
N ARG A 203 -11.77 15.11 -0.40
CA ARG A 203 -10.94 16.25 -0.03
C ARG A 203 -10.36 16.96 -1.24
N LEU A 204 -9.90 16.21 -2.24
CA LEU A 204 -9.37 16.75 -3.50
C LEU A 204 -10.48 17.46 -4.29
N SER A 205 -11.64 16.81 -4.41
CA SER A 205 -12.85 17.36 -5.06
C SER A 205 -13.33 18.65 -4.38
N SER A 206 -13.41 18.66 -3.05
CA SER A 206 -13.77 19.83 -2.25
C SER A 206 -12.80 21.00 -2.45
N LYS A 207 -11.48 20.75 -2.49
CA LYS A 207 -10.49 21.81 -2.75
C LYS A 207 -10.62 22.37 -4.16
N ALA A 208 -10.84 21.52 -5.16
CA ALA A 208 -11.04 21.95 -6.55
C ALA A 208 -12.28 22.85 -6.68
N LEU A 209 -13.41 22.42 -6.10
CA LEU A 209 -14.66 23.18 -6.07
C LEU A 209 -14.51 24.49 -5.28
N GLU A 210 -13.79 24.47 -4.16
CA GLU A 210 -13.51 25.71 -3.42
C GLU A 210 -12.77 26.70 -4.30
N VAL A 211 -11.66 26.30 -4.93
CA VAL A 211 -10.87 27.17 -5.81
C VAL A 211 -11.74 27.83 -6.87
N GLU A 212 -12.60 27.06 -7.53
CA GLU A 212 -13.52 27.58 -8.55
C GLU A 212 -14.56 28.55 -7.94
N VAL A 213 -15.23 28.16 -6.86
CA VAL A 213 -16.22 29.01 -6.18
C VAL A 213 -15.59 30.32 -5.75
N LEU A 214 -14.36 30.30 -5.22
CA LEU A 214 -13.66 31.51 -4.81
C LEU A 214 -13.31 32.40 -6.00
N HIS A 215 -12.94 31.80 -7.14
CA HIS A 215 -12.61 32.53 -8.35
C HIS A 215 -13.84 33.21 -8.96
N GLN A 216 -14.92 32.46 -9.19
CA GLN A 216 -16.16 33.03 -9.74
C GLN A 216 -16.79 34.07 -8.81
N CYS A 217 -16.59 33.92 -7.50
CA CYS A 217 -17.10 34.90 -6.52
C CYS A 217 -16.16 36.08 -6.25
N GLN A 218 -15.02 36.20 -6.93
CA GLN A 218 -13.99 37.20 -6.61
C GLN A 218 -14.54 38.63 -6.69
N ARG A 219 -15.40 38.92 -7.67
CA ARG A 219 -16.07 40.23 -7.85
C ARG A 219 -16.92 40.66 -6.64
N PHE A 220 -17.48 39.70 -5.89
CA PHE A 220 -18.31 40.00 -4.72
C PHE A 220 -17.50 40.28 -3.45
N ARG A 221 -16.25 39.83 -3.42
CA ARG A 221 -15.30 40.01 -2.31
C ARG A 221 -14.57 41.35 -2.38
N ALA A 222 -14.20 41.79 -3.58
CA ALA A 222 -13.41 43.02 -3.76
C ALA A 222 -14.24 44.31 -3.66
N GLY A 223 -15.58 44.24 -3.66
CA GLY A 223 -16.45 45.42 -3.60
C GLY A 223 -16.51 46.22 -4.90
N THR A 224 -15.69 45.91 -5.89
CA THR A 224 -15.68 46.49 -7.23
C THR A 224 -16.46 45.60 -8.20
N LYS A 225 -17.45 46.20 -8.90
CA LYS A 225 -18.04 45.62 -10.11
C LYS A 225 -16.98 45.67 -11.22
N GLN A 226 -16.02 44.76 -11.20
CA GLN A 226 -15.17 44.51 -12.36
C GLN A 226 -15.90 43.54 -13.27
N ASP A 227 -15.98 43.89 -14.55
CA ASP A 227 -16.47 42.98 -15.58
C ASP A 227 -15.56 41.74 -15.63
N PRO A 228 -16.12 40.53 -15.79
CA PRO A 228 -15.34 39.28 -15.84
C PRO A 228 -14.22 39.30 -16.87
N GLU A 229 -14.36 40.10 -17.94
CA GLU A 229 -13.39 40.20 -19.03
C GLU A 229 -12.12 41.01 -18.68
N GLU A 230 -12.14 41.80 -17.60
CA GLU A 230 -11.02 42.66 -17.18
C GLU A 230 -10.05 42.03 -16.16
N LEU A 231 -10.19 40.74 -15.85
CA LEU A 231 -9.18 40.00 -15.06
C LEU A 231 -7.89 39.85 -15.89
N LYS A 232 -7.03 40.87 -15.79
CA LYS A 232 -5.68 40.90 -16.36
C LYS A 232 -4.83 39.78 -15.74
N ASP A 233 -4.59 38.76 -16.55
CA ASP A 233 -3.26 38.20 -16.82
C ASP A 233 -2.42 37.59 -15.70
N ASP A 234 -3.04 36.91 -14.72
CA ASP A 234 -2.32 35.98 -13.85
C ASP A 234 -3.10 34.67 -13.72
N SER A 235 -2.71 33.66 -14.50
CA SER A 235 -3.03 32.23 -14.39
C SER A 235 -4.27 31.90 -13.53
N HIS A 236 -5.40 31.58 -14.16
CA HIS A 236 -6.63 31.07 -13.52
C HIS A 236 -6.30 30.19 -12.29
N PRO A 237 -6.82 30.46 -11.09
CA PRO A 237 -6.34 29.81 -9.85
C PRO A 237 -6.51 28.28 -9.87
N GLY A 238 -7.48 27.77 -10.65
CA GLY A 238 -7.62 26.34 -10.94
C GLY A 238 -6.41 25.73 -11.64
N VAL A 239 -5.70 26.48 -12.51
CA VAL A 239 -4.46 26.03 -13.16
C VAL A 239 -3.35 25.82 -12.12
N LYS A 240 -3.17 26.78 -11.20
CA LYS A 240 -2.17 26.67 -10.11
C LYS A 240 -2.46 25.45 -9.23
N PHE A 241 -3.71 25.30 -8.82
CA PHE A 241 -4.16 24.17 -8.03
C PHE A 241 -3.86 22.83 -8.73
N LEU A 242 -4.27 22.67 -9.99
CA LEU A 242 -4.07 21.41 -10.73
C LEU A 242 -2.59 21.10 -10.95
N VAL A 243 -1.75 22.10 -11.22
CA VAL A 243 -0.30 21.89 -11.32
C VAL A 243 0.29 21.38 -10.01
N GLU A 244 -0.12 21.92 -8.85
CA GLU A 244 0.36 21.42 -7.56
C GLU A 244 -0.04 19.95 -7.33
N GLU A 245 -1.25 19.55 -7.74
CA GLU A 245 -1.69 18.16 -7.62
C GLU A 245 -0.96 17.23 -8.60
N LEU A 246 -0.77 17.64 -9.87
CA LEU A 246 0.01 16.86 -10.84
C LEU A 246 1.50 16.72 -10.43
N ARG A 247 2.07 17.74 -9.77
CA ARG A 247 3.41 17.66 -9.17
C ARG A 247 3.49 16.63 -8.04
N LYS A 248 2.44 16.50 -7.22
CA LYS A 248 2.39 15.45 -6.19
C LYS A 248 2.35 14.07 -6.81
N ILE A 249 1.56 13.87 -7.87
CA ILE A 249 1.53 12.59 -8.61
C ILE A 249 2.91 12.29 -9.19
N TYR A 250 3.58 13.27 -9.80
CA TYR A 250 4.93 13.13 -10.32
C TYR A 250 5.91 12.64 -9.22
N LEU A 251 5.90 13.28 -8.05
CA LEU A 251 6.77 12.88 -6.94
C LEU A 251 6.42 11.50 -6.36
N LYS A 252 5.13 11.18 -6.21
CA LYS A 252 4.65 9.88 -5.68
C LYS A 252 4.98 8.72 -6.60
N THR A 253 4.91 8.92 -7.91
CA THR A 253 5.15 7.87 -8.90
C THR A 253 6.64 7.63 -9.18
N HIS A 254 7.50 8.54 -8.73
CA HIS A 254 8.94 8.41 -8.89
C HIS A 254 9.49 7.19 -8.12
N GLY A 255 10.37 6.42 -8.75
CA GLY A 255 10.92 5.17 -8.20
C GLY A 255 10.08 3.92 -8.46
N PHE A 256 8.92 4.07 -9.12
CA PHE A 256 8.01 2.98 -9.49
C PHE A 256 7.95 2.78 -11.02
N GLU A 257 8.96 3.25 -11.75
CA GLU A 257 9.00 3.24 -13.22
C GLU A 257 8.96 1.82 -13.82
N LEU A 258 9.22 0.77 -13.04
CA LEU A 258 9.13 -0.62 -13.52
C LEU A 258 7.68 -1.15 -13.58
N ILE A 259 6.72 -0.49 -12.91
CA ILE A 259 5.33 -0.92 -12.89
C ILE A 259 4.59 -0.34 -14.10
N LYS A 260 4.10 -1.21 -15.00
CA LYS A 260 3.42 -0.80 -16.25
C LYS A 260 2.24 0.17 -16.02
N ARG A 261 1.46 -0.06 -14.96
CA ARG A 261 0.34 0.81 -14.57
C ARG A 261 0.80 2.18 -14.09
N VAL A 262 1.93 2.26 -13.39
CA VAL A 262 2.53 3.52 -12.95
C VAL A 262 3.07 4.30 -14.14
N LYS A 263 3.71 3.63 -15.11
CA LYS A 263 4.14 4.28 -16.36
C LYS A 263 2.97 4.95 -17.09
N LEU A 264 1.81 4.29 -17.15
CA LEU A 264 0.63 4.88 -17.77
C LEU A 264 0.15 6.14 -17.03
N VAL A 265 0.20 6.14 -15.69
CA VAL A 265 -0.11 7.32 -14.88
C VAL A 265 0.92 8.43 -15.13
N GLN A 266 2.21 8.10 -15.17
CA GLN A 266 3.28 9.07 -15.46
C GLN A 266 3.10 9.70 -16.84
N GLU A 267 2.84 8.89 -17.87
CA GLU A 267 2.61 9.37 -19.23
C GLU A 267 1.39 10.30 -19.30
N ARG A 268 0.27 9.92 -18.67
CA ARG A 268 -0.91 10.79 -18.63
C ARG A 268 -0.62 12.07 -17.85
N ASN A 269 0.06 11.98 -16.71
CA ASN A 269 0.42 13.13 -15.89
C ASN A 269 1.30 14.12 -16.67
N ASP A 270 2.27 13.61 -17.45
CA ASP A 270 3.13 14.42 -18.31
C ASP A 270 2.34 15.12 -19.41
N GLN A 271 1.39 14.43 -20.06
CA GLN A 271 0.49 15.04 -21.04
C GLN A 271 -0.32 16.20 -20.41
N LEU A 272 -0.92 15.97 -19.24
CA LEU A 272 -1.71 17.00 -18.55
C LEU A 272 -0.85 18.20 -18.13
N MET A 273 0.38 17.97 -17.66
CA MET A 273 1.32 19.05 -17.34
C MET A 273 1.73 19.83 -18.59
N GLN A 274 1.93 19.17 -19.74
CA GLN A 274 2.21 19.84 -21.01
C GLN A 274 1.07 20.75 -21.45
N GLU A 275 -0.19 20.32 -21.27
CA GLU A 275 -1.36 21.15 -21.55
C GLU A 275 -1.42 22.41 -20.67
N LEU A 276 -0.94 22.35 -19.43
CA LEU A 276 -0.91 23.48 -18.50
C LEU A 276 0.36 24.34 -18.61
N GLN A 277 1.43 23.83 -19.22
CA GLN A 277 2.72 24.52 -19.33
C GLN A 277 2.66 25.93 -19.94
N PRO A 278 1.81 26.22 -20.95
CA PRO A 278 1.68 27.57 -21.51
C PRO A 278 1.26 28.66 -20.51
N TYR A 279 0.69 28.28 -19.36
CA TYR A 279 0.26 29.22 -18.31
C TYR A 279 1.34 29.51 -17.26
N PHE A 280 2.55 28.96 -17.41
CA PHE A 280 3.66 29.19 -16.51
C PHE A 280 4.88 29.72 -17.27
N PRO A 281 5.52 30.80 -16.79
CA PRO A 281 6.75 31.31 -17.38
C PRO A 281 7.94 30.37 -17.14
N GLU A 282 7.87 29.56 -16.09
CA GLU A 282 8.89 28.57 -15.71
C GLU A 282 8.40 27.14 -16.01
N PRO A 283 9.32 26.18 -16.23
CA PRO A 283 8.97 24.77 -16.34
C PRO A 283 8.16 24.29 -15.12
N ILE A 284 7.02 23.65 -15.36
CA ILE A 284 6.16 23.13 -14.29
C ILE A 284 6.93 22.14 -13.40
N ILE A 285 7.78 21.30 -13.97
CA ILE A 285 8.72 20.49 -13.20
C ILE A 285 10.05 21.24 -13.11
N SER A 286 10.39 21.71 -11.90
CA SER A 286 11.62 22.47 -11.66
C SER A 286 12.86 21.58 -11.74
N ALA A 287 14.03 22.20 -11.96
CA ALA A 287 15.31 21.49 -11.93
C ALA A 287 15.58 20.85 -10.56
N GLU A 288 15.11 21.48 -9.48
CA GLU A 288 15.19 20.96 -8.10
C GLU A 288 14.34 19.70 -7.94
N MET A 289 13.09 19.70 -8.43
CA MET A 289 12.24 18.51 -8.43
C MET A 289 12.86 17.38 -9.26
N ARG A 290 13.45 17.70 -10.43
CA ARG A 290 14.18 16.69 -11.23
C ARG A 290 15.40 16.14 -10.49
N ALA A 291 16.06 16.96 -9.69
CA ALA A 291 17.23 16.54 -8.91
C ALA A 291 16.82 15.68 -7.69
N GLU A 292 15.71 16.01 -7.06
CA GLU A 292 15.08 15.19 -6.02
C GLU A 292 14.62 13.83 -6.57
N THR A 293 14.24 13.80 -7.86
CA THR A 293 13.93 12.57 -8.61
C THR A 293 15.09 12.00 -9.42
N LYS A 294 16.35 12.41 -9.17
CA LYS A 294 17.53 11.76 -9.78
C LYS A 294 18.09 10.74 -8.79
N PRO A 295 18.47 9.53 -9.24
CA PRO A 295 19.26 8.65 -8.39
C PRO A 295 20.54 9.38 -8.03
N THR A 296 20.81 9.56 -6.73
CA THR A 296 22.04 10.15 -6.24
C THR A 296 23.18 9.16 -6.50
N THR A 297 23.70 9.13 -7.73
CA THR A 297 24.92 8.43 -8.07
C THR A 297 26.08 9.19 -7.46
N LYS A 298 26.35 8.95 -6.17
CA LYS A 298 27.72 9.13 -5.67
C LYS A 298 28.55 8.01 -6.30
N HIS A 299 29.07 8.27 -7.49
CA HIS A 299 30.23 7.56 -8.01
C HIS A 299 31.32 7.66 -6.94
N ARG A 300 31.58 6.53 -6.29
CA ARG A 300 32.74 6.36 -5.43
C ARG A 300 33.92 6.22 -6.38
N GLU A 301 34.53 7.35 -6.74
CA GLU A 301 35.85 7.34 -7.34
C GLU A 301 36.79 6.64 -6.35
N ILE A 302 37.17 5.41 -6.69
CA ILE A 302 38.28 4.73 -6.04
C ILE A 302 39.53 5.35 -6.66
N SER A 303 39.98 6.44 -6.06
CA SER A 303 41.34 6.95 -6.29
C SER A 303 42.30 6.08 -5.48
N ALA A 304 43.13 5.33 -6.20
CA ALA A 304 44.28 4.63 -5.67
C ALA A 304 45.28 5.67 -5.11
N GLY A 305 45.81 5.38 -3.92
CA GLY A 305 46.65 6.32 -3.18
C GLY A 305 47.95 6.70 -3.87
N LYS A 306 48.41 7.92 -3.59
CA LYS A 306 49.83 8.27 -3.40
C LYS A 306 49.97 9.66 -2.76
N ASN A 307 50.58 9.63 -1.58
CA ASN A 307 51.54 10.54 -0.93
C ASN A 307 51.38 12.08 -0.92
N GLU A 308 51.42 12.57 0.32
CA GLU A 308 52.26 13.65 0.89
C GLU A 308 52.05 15.14 0.53
N ASP A 309 51.79 15.88 1.62
CA ASP A 309 52.31 17.19 2.03
C ASP A 309 52.23 18.40 1.08
N LYS A 310 51.43 19.42 1.47
CA LYS A 310 51.94 20.71 1.96
C LYS A 310 50.86 21.75 2.33
N LYS A 311 51.30 22.66 3.21
CA LYS A 311 50.62 23.77 3.91
C LYS A 311 50.12 24.94 3.03
N SER A 312 49.16 25.67 3.63
CA SER A 312 48.88 27.14 3.51
C SER A 312 48.31 27.61 2.16
N SER A 313 47.54 28.70 2.01
CA SER A 313 47.39 29.95 2.76
C SER A 313 46.08 30.68 2.36
N ILE A 314 45.74 31.70 3.14
CA ILE A 314 44.60 32.62 3.00
C ILE A 314 44.90 33.73 1.96
N SER A 315 43.92 34.15 1.15
CA SER A 315 43.60 35.57 0.76
C SER A 315 42.54 35.60 -0.36
N LYS A 316 41.36 36.22 -0.20
CA LYS A 316 40.95 37.65 -0.25
C LYS A 316 40.96 38.33 -1.63
N SER A 317 39.76 38.56 -2.20
CA SER A 317 39.20 39.87 -2.67
C SER A 317 37.93 39.63 -3.51
N ILE A 318 36.73 40.17 -3.19
CA ILE A 318 36.24 41.58 -3.28
C ILE A 318 36.12 42.01 -4.76
N ARG A 319 34.96 42.34 -5.37
CA ARG A 319 34.03 43.48 -5.13
C ARG A 319 32.77 43.33 -6.03
N LYS A 320 31.54 43.42 -5.48
CA LYS A 320 30.48 44.47 -5.63
C LYS A 320 30.01 44.75 -7.08
N ILE A 321 28.69 44.75 -7.39
CA ILE A 321 27.74 45.87 -7.15
C ILE A 321 26.34 45.37 -6.71
N ILE A 322 25.68 46.23 -5.92
CA ILE A 322 24.40 46.10 -5.21
C ILE A 322 23.42 47.17 -5.74
N PHE A 323 22.12 46.91 -5.66
CA PHE A 323 20.97 47.78 -5.30
C PHE A 323 19.78 47.69 -6.29
N ILE A 324 18.71 46.97 -5.91
CA ILE A 324 17.49 47.37 -5.16
C ILE A 324 16.40 47.95 -6.07
N SER A 325 15.26 47.26 -6.11
CA SER A 325 13.88 47.78 -5.96
C SER A 325 12.98 46.55 -5.68
N ILE A 326 12.55 46.23 -4.45
CA ILE A 326 11.50 46.84 -3.60
C ILE A 326 10.06 46.51 -4.04
N LEU A 327 9.38 45.81 -3.11
CA LEU A 327 7.95 45.84 -2.74
C LEU A 327 6.90 45.24 -3.69
N PHE A 328 5.81 44.77 -3.04
CA PHE A 328 4.64 44.03 -3.53
C PHE A 328 4.94 42.53 -3.75
N PHE A 329 4.62 41.58 -2.87
CA PHE A 329 3.40 41.40 -2.08
C PHE A 329 3.70 40.65 -0.78
N LEU A 330 3.96 41.43 0.28
CA LEU A 330 3.91 40.99 1.69
C LEU A 330 3.03 41.96 2.51
N GLY A 331 2.06 42.60 1.87
CA GLY A 331 1.08 43.50 2.51
C GLY A 331 -0.32 42.94 2.35
N GLY A 332 -0.79 42.14 3.32
CA GLY A 332 -2.17 41.66 3.28
C GLY A 332 -2.61 40.63 4.32
N PHE A 333 -1.71 40.05 5.12
CA PHE A 333 -2.16 39.07 6.14
C PHE A 333 -1.43 39.13 7.50
N ALA A 334 -0.62 40.16 7.74
CA ALA A 334 0.10 40.36 9.00
C ALA A 334 -0.62 41.27 10.01
N LEU A 335 -1.93 41.57 9.83
CA LEU A 335 -2.67 42.53 10.67
C LEU A 335 -3.83 41.93 11.49
N PHE A 336 -3.78 40.65 11.87
CA PHE A 336 -4.84 40.10 12.74
C PHE A 336 -4.42 39.19 13.91
N LEU A 337 -3.14 39.04 14.25
CA LEU A 337 -2.76 38.15 15.37
C LEU A 337 -1.72 38.76 16.31
N SER A 338 -1.98 39.99 16.78
CA SER A 338 -1.28 40.58 17.92
C SER A 338 -2.25 41.30 18.85
N LEU A 339 -3.07 40.53 19.57
CA LEU A 339 -3.70 40.93 20.84
C LEU A 339 -4.19 39.67 21.56
N ASN A 340 -3.24 38.94 22.12
CA ASN A 340 -3.33 38.30 23.43
C ASN A 340 -1.93 37.78 23.75
N GLN A 341 -1.09 38.70 24.20
CA GLN A 341 0.14 38.38 24.89
C GLN A 341 -0.22 37.72 26.23
N VAL A 342 0.31 36.51 26.45
CA VAL A 342 0.80 36.12 27.77
C VAL A 342 2.24 35.63 27.57
N LEU A 343 3.14 36.19 28.38
CA LEU A 343 4.59 36.03 28.39
C LEU A 343 5.04 34.55 28.69
N PRO A 344 6.32 34.21 28.41
CA PRO A 344 6.82 32.84 28.34
C PRO A 344 7.37 32.32 29.68
N PRO A 345 7.61 30.99 29.79
CA PRO A 345 8.72 30.51 30.59
C PRO A 345 9.70 29.64 29.78
N GLY A 346 10.99 29.85 30.05
CA GLY A 346 11.96 28.77 30.20
C GLY A 346 12.49 28.09 28.93
N LYS A 347 13.72 28.44 28.55
CA LYS A 347 14.58 27.59 27.72
C LYS A 347 14.87 26.28 28.46
N GLU A 348 14.16 25.20 28.13
CA GLU A 348 14.68 23.84 28.34
C GLU A 348 15.26 23.30 27.05
N LYS A 349 16.58 23.11 27.06
CA LYS A 349 17.32 22.40 26.02
C LYS A 349 16.88 20.93 26.05
N MET A 350 16.04 20.51 25.11
CA MET A 350 15.81 19.09 24.84
C MET A 350 17.13 18.44 24.43
N LYS A 351 17.63 17.51 25.27
CA LYS A 351 18.79 16.68 24.97
C LYS A 351 18.44 15.75 23.81
N HIS A 352 19.05 15.98 22.64
CA HIS A 352 19.09 14.95 21.60
C HIS A 352 19.87 13.75 22.14
N LEU A 353 19.22 12.60 22.25
CA LEU A 353 19.90 11.32 22.45
C LEU A 353 20.81 11.07 21.23
N LYS A 354 22.11 11.26 21.44
CA LYS A 354 23.14 10.96 20.45
C LYS A 354 23.41 9.45 20.52
N PHE A 355 22.93 8.71 19.53
CA PHE A 355 23.22 7.29 19.41
C PHE A 355 24.69 7.11 19.03
N VAL A 356 25.49 6.50 19.91
CA VAL A 356 26.90 6.16 19.67
C VAL A 356 27.06 4.66 19.96
N PRO A 357 26.97 3.78 18.93
CA PRO A 357 27.13 2.35 19.13
C PRO A 357 28.59 2.03 19.48
N LYS A 358 28.81 1.48 20.68
CA LYS A 358 30.14 1.08 21.19
C LYS A 358 30.56 -0.35 20.84
N ASN A 359 29.72 -1.11 20.14
CA ASN A 359 30.05 -2.46 19.66
C ASN A 359 29.92 -2.51 18.13
N LYS A 360 30.82 -3.26 17.48
CA LYS A 360 30.91 -3.42 16.01
C LYS A 360 29.52 -3.62 15.43
N THR A 361 29.00 -2.58 14.80
CA THR A 361 27.77 -2.64 14.02
C THR A 361 28.12 -3.43 12.77
N LEU A 362 27.50 -4.61 12.61
CA LEU A 362 27.57 -5.37 11.37
C LEU A 362 27.11 -4.46 10.24
N THR A 363 28.09 -4.02 9.44
CA THR A 363 27.86 -3.25 8.24
C THR A 363 27.42 -4.24 7.17
N ALA A 364 26.16 -4.18 6.75
CA ALA A 364 25.74 -4.85 5.53
C ALA A 364 26.24 -4.04 4.33
N LYS A 365 27.55 -4.13 4.06
CA LYS A 365 28.00 -4.23 2.68
C LYS A 365 27.64 -5.64 2.22
N SER A 366 26.40 -5.81 1.77
CA SER A 366 26.02 -6.86 0.84
C SER A 366 25.14 -6.21 -0.21
N SER A 367 25.38 -6.54 -1.47
CA SER A 367 24.59 -6.11 -2.61
C SER A 367 23.12 -6.44 -2.38
N THR A 368 22.26 -5.43 -2.29
CA THR A 368 20.81 -5.61 -2.37
C THR A 368 20.34 -5.46 -3.81
N SER A 369 20.74 -6.40 -4.68
CA SER A 369 19.76 -6.89 -5.65
C SER A 369 18.69 -7.64 -4.86
N ASN A 370 17.47 -7.69 -5.37
CA ASN A 370 16.30 -8.34 -4.77
C ASN A 370 15.49 -7.44 -3.82
N LYS A 371 14.94 -6.35 -4.36
CA LYS A 371 13.55 -6.01 -4.01
C LYS A 371 12.65 -6.74 -5.00
N LEU A 372 11.90 -7.70 -4.47
CA LEU A 372 10.79 -8.36 -5.16
C LEU A 372 9.85 -7.29 -5.74
N PRO A 373 9.65 -7.22 -7.07
CA PRO A 373 8.62 -6.38 -7.67
C PRO A 373 7.25 -6.80 -7.14
N GLU A 374 6.29 -5.88 -7.14
CA GLU A 374 4.91 -6.11 -6.74
C GLU A 374 4.21 -7.01 -7.79
N PHE A 375 4.56 -8.29 -7.79
CA PHE A 375 4.01 -9.31 -8.67
C PHE A 375 2.77 -9.92 -8.04
N ASN A 376 1.72 -10.07 -8.83
CA ASN A 376 0.64 -10.98 -8.50
C ASN A 376 1.23 -12.40 -8.45
N LEU A 377 1.17 -13.04 -7.27
CA LEU A 377 1.74 -14.36 -7.02
C LEU A 377 1.12 -15.42 -7.94
N ASP A 378 -0.17 -15.28 -8.27
CA ASP A 378 -0.84 -16.14 -9.25
C ASP A 378 -0.26 -15.98 -10.66
N ASP A 379 -0.09 -14.74 -11.13
CA ASP A 379 0.50 -14.46 -12.45
C ASP A 379 1.96 -14.96 -12.51
N MET A 380 2.69 -14.86 -11.40
CA MET A 380 4.06 -15.34 -11.27
C MET A 380 4.12 -16.88 -11.29
N MET A 381 3.24 -17.56 -10.56
CA MET A 381 3.17 -19.02 -10.55
C MET A 381 2.71 -19.59 -11.91
N GLN A 382 1.80 -18.88 -12.59
CA GLN A 382 1.43 -19.18 -13.99
C GLN A 382 2.62 -18.99 -14.93
N MET A 383 3.39 -17.91 -14.78
CA MET A 383 4.60 -17.69 -15.57
C MET A 383 5.68 -18.77 -15.32
N PHE A 384 5.71 -19.34 -14.12
CA PHE A 384 6.59 -20.46 -13.77
C PHE A 384 6.06 -21.82 -14.23
N ASN A 385 4.88 -21.86 -14.84
CA ASN A 385 4.19 -23.09 -15.25
C ASN A 385 4.03 -24.10 -14.10
N SER A 386 3.93 -23.60 -12.85
CA SER A 386 3.85 -24.46 -11.66
C SER A 386 2.40 -24.74 -11.30
N ASN A 387 2.08 -26.02 -11.10
CA ASN A 387 0.76 -26.46 -10.64
C ASN A 387 0.57 -26.34 -9.12
N ILE A 388 1.54 -25.77 -8.40
CA ILE A 388 1.42 -25.57 -6.95
C ILE A 388 0.43 -24.43 -6.66
N PRO A 389 -0.62 -24.66 -5.87
CA PRO A 389 -1.63 -23.65 -5.61
C PRO A 389 -1.07 -22.46 -4.83
N VAL A 390 -1.60 -21.28 -5.15
CA VAL A 390 -1.35 -20.05 -4.40
C VAL A 390 -2.43 -19.91 -3.34
N LEU A 391 -2.02 -19.64 -2.10
CA LEU A 391 -2.94 -19.25 -1.04
C LEU A 391 -2.74 -17.77 -0.69
N GLU A 392 -3.85 -17.06 -0.51
CA GLU A 392 -3.80 -15.73 0.07
C GLU A 392 -3.35 -15.81 1.53
N SER A 393 -2.45 -14.89 1.91
CA SER A 393 -2.00 -14.79 3.29
C SER A 393 -3.17 -14.42 4.21
N ASN A 394 -3.40 -15.24 5.23
CA ASN A 394 -4.40 -15.02 6.27
C ASN A 394 -3.73 -14.92 7.65
N GLU A 395 -4.50 -14.56 8.68
CA GLU A 395 -3.99 -14.39 10.04
C GLU A 395 -3.28 -15.63 10.60
N ARG A 396 -3.63 -16.82 10.14
CA ARG A 396 -3.00 -18.08 10.56
C ARG A 396 -1.64 -18.29 9.90
N LEU A 397 -1.50 -18.00 8.61
CA LEU A 397 -0.23 -18.03 7.90
C LEU A 397 0.74 -16.95 8.42
N LYS A 398 0.23 -15.76 8.77
CA LYS A 398 1.00 -14.72 9.46
C LYS A 398 1.54 -15.17 10.83
N LYS A 399 0.72 -15.89 11.60
CA LYS A 399 1.15 -16.50 12.86
C LYS A 399 2.20 -17.59 12.61
N LEU A 400 2.08 -18.39 11.55
CA LEU A 400 3.09 -19.39 11.20
C LEU A 400 4.47 -18.77 10.95
N ILE A 401 4.52 -17.56 10.36
CA ILE A 401 5.77 -16.83 10.09
C ILE A 401 6.40 -16.25 11.37
N THR A 402 5.57 -15.79 12.30
CA THR A 402 6.01 -15.00 13.46
C THR A 402 6.05 -15.79 14.78
N ALA A 403 5.50 -17.01 14.80
CA ALA A 403 5.44 -17.84 15.99
C ALA A 403 6.81 -18.40 16.40
N PRO A 404 7.05 -18.58 17.71
CA PRO A 404 8.17 -19.37 18.20
C PRO A 404 8.12 -20.81 17.68
N PRO A 405 9.27 -21.52 17.55
CA PRO A 405 9.33 -22.89 17.05
C PRO A 405 8.35 -23.86 17.74
N GLU A 406 8.17 -23.70 19.06
CA GLU A 406 7.27 -24.49 19.91
C GLU A 406 5.78 -24.41 19.52
N ILE A 407 5.36 -23.31 18.89
CA ILE A 407 3.97 -23.06 18.48
C ILE A 407 3.82 -23.23 16.96
N MET A 408 4.91 -23.04 16.21
CA MET A 408 4.96 -23.19 14.75
C MET A 408 4.54 -24.60 14.32
N GLU A 409 5.03 -25.63 15.00
CA GLU A 409 4.69 -27.02 14.70
C GLU A 409 3.19 -27.31 14.92
N ASN A 410 2.59 -26.74 15.97
CA ASN A 410 1.15 -26.86 16.21
C ASN A 410 0.31 -26.17 15.13
N ILE A 411 0.74 -25.00 14.65
CA ILE A 411 0.06 -24.29 13.56
C ILE A 411 0.19 -25.08 12.25
N ALA A 412 1.39 -25.59 11.95
CA ALA A 412 1.66 -26.41 10.77
C ALA A 412 0.83 -27.71 10.77
N ASN A 413 0.80 -28.43 11.89
CA ASN A 413 0.01 -29.64 12.06
C ASN A 413 -1.49 -29.38 11.94
N SER A 414 -1.95 -28.25 12.47
CA SER A 414 -3.34 -27.82 12.30
C SER A 414 -3.65 -27.59 10.81
N ILE A 415 -2.73 -26.98 10.03
CA ILE A 415 -2.93 -26.76 8.58
C ILE A 415 -3.00 -28.09 7.83
N LEU A 416 -2.13 -29.04 8.16
CA LEU A 416 -2.14 -30.38 7.58
C LEU A 416 -3.42 -31.17 7.90
N ARG A 417 -4.05 -30.94 9.06
CA ARG A 417 -5.33 -31.58 9.40
C ARG A 417 -6.50 -31.05 8.59
N GLU A 418 -6.48 -29.77 8.24
CA GLU A 418 -7.57 -29.11 7.52
C GLU A 418 -7.44 -29.27 6.01
N ILE A 419 -6.25 -29.02 5.45
CA ILE A 419 -6.00 -29.05 4.00
C ILE A 419 -5.59 -30.45 3.55
N GLY A 420 -5.05 -31.27 4.46
CA GLY A 420 -4.62 -32.64 4.21
C GLY A 420 -3.11 -32.85 4.37
N LYS A 421 -2.73 -34.10 4.64
CA LYS A 421 -1.34 -34.53 4.93
C LYS A 421 -0.33 -34.24 3.82
N ASN A 422 -0.80 -33.99 2.59
CA ASN A 422 0.00 -33.70 1.41
C ASN A 422 -0.10 -32.22 0.97
N ALA A 423 -0.51 -31.32 1.87
CA ALA A 423 -0.67 -29.91 1.54
C ALA A 423 0.67 -29.26 1.13
N VAL A 424 0.65 -28.61 -0.03
CA VAL A 424 1.74 -27.82 -0.59
C VAL A 424 1.12 -26.58 -1.22
N PHE A 425 1.67 -25.41 -0.92
CA PHE A 425 1.21 -24.14 -1.50
C PHE A 425 2.26 -23.04 -1.36
N VAL A 426 2.12 -22.00 -2.18
CA VAL A 426 2.92 -20.78 -2.11
C VAL A 426 2.05 -19.65 -1.59
N PHE A 427 2.61 -18.79 -0.74
CA PHE A 427 1.96 -17.54 -0.34
C PHE A 427 3.00 -16.43 -0.16
N SER A 428 2.53 -15.18 -0.18
CA SER A 428 3.37 -14.01 0.02
C SER A 428 2.92 -13.23 1.26
N GLU A 429 3.87 -12.82 2.11
CA GLU A 429 3.60 -11.97 3.27
C GLU A 429 4.78 -11.02 3.50
N ALA A 430 4.48 -9.76 3.82
CA ALA A 430 5.50 -8.72 4.05
C ALA A 430 6.62 -8.68 2.99
N GLN A 431 6.26 -8.76 1.70
CA GLN A 431 7.19 -8.77 0.56
C GLN A 431 8.19 -9.95 0.56
N SER A 432 7.91 -11.00 1.32
CA SER A 432 8.66 -12.25 1.30
C SER A 432 7.80 -13.35 0.68
N LEU A 433 8.43 -14.22 -0.10
CA LEU A 433 7.77 -15.38 -0.69
C LEU A 433 7.99 -16.59 0.21
N PHE A 434 6.94 -17.39 0.40
CA PHE A 434 6.99 -18.57 1.25
C PHE A 434 6.47 -19.79 0.50
N LEU A 435 7.19 -20.89 0.61
CA LEU A 435 6.75 -22.22 0.20
C LEU A 435 6.38 -23.00 1.46
N PHE A 436 5.11 -23.38 1.58
CA PHE A 436 4.68 -24.35 2.57
C PHE A 436 4.74 -25.74 1.94
N TRP A 437 5.52 -26.63 2.55
CA TRP A 437 5.76 -27.99 2.08
C TRP A 437 5.61 -28.98 3.22
N LYS A 438 4.48 -29.70 3.28
CA LYS A 438 4.24 -30.79 4.25
C LYS A 438 4.63 -30.41 5.68
N GLY A 439 4.13 -29.26 6.16
CA GLY A 439 4.38 -28.76 7.51
C GLY A 439 5.68 -27.96 7.70
N LYS A 440 6.55 -27.90 6.69
CA LYS A 440 7.73 -27.02 6.69
C LYS A 440 7.46 -25.74 5.92
N LEU A 441 8.06 -24.65 6.40
CA LEU A 441 7.97 -23.33 5.79
C LEU A 441 9.36 -22.90 5.32
N GLU A 442 9.52 -22.68 4.02
CA GLU A 442 10.74 -22.11 3.44
C GLU A 442 10.49 -20.68 2.99
N LYS A 443 11.40 -19.77 3.35
CA LYS A 443 11.35 -18.34 2.97
C LYS A 443 12.30 -18.06 1.82
N PHE A 444 11.83 -17.33 0.82
CA PHE A 444 12.61 -16.90 -0.34
C PHE A 444 12.74 -15.38 -0.37
N ALA A 445 13.95 -14.91 -0.69
CA ALA A 445 14.27 -13.49 -0.79
C ALA A 445 13.97 -12.88 -2.17
N SER A 446 13.70 -13.71 -3.20
CA SER A 446 13.42 -13.24 -4.57
C SER A 446 12.56 -14.23 -5.38
N PRO A 447 11.89 -13.78 -6.46
CA PRO A 447 11.14 -14.65 -7.36
C PRO A 447 12.02 -15.70 -8.00
N GLU A 448 13.25 -15.32 -8.40
CA GLU A 448 14.17 -16.19 -9.09
C GLU A 448 14.62 -17.35 -8.18
N GLY A 449 14.79 -17.07 -6.89
CA GLY A 449 15.07 -18.09 -5.88
C GLY A 449 13.92 -19.09 -5.76
N LEU A 450 12.68 -18.61 -5.71
CA LEU A 450 11.50 -19.46 -5.69
C LEU A 450 11.36 -20.24 -7.01
N GLN A 451 11.50 -19.59 -8.17
CA GLN A 451 11.43 -20.21 -9.49
C GLN A 451 12.44 -21.35 -9.63
N LYS A 452 13.70 -21.13 -9.22
CA LYS A 452 14.73 -22.17 -9.24
C LYS A 452 14.34 -23.36 -8.38
N LYS A 453 13.75 -23.12 -7.20
CA LYS A 453 13.25 -24.19 -6.32
C LYS A 453 12.07 -24.94 -6.95
N LEU A 454 11.12 -24.23 -7.55
CA LEU A 454 9.96 -24.83 -8.22
C LEU A 454 10.36 -25.67 -9.42
N LEU A 455 11.26 -25.18 -10.28
CA LEU A 455 11.82 -25.93 -11.40
C LEU A 455 12.57 -27.18 -10.95
N GLN A 456 13.29 -27.11 -9.82
CA GLN A 456 13.94 -28.28 -9.23
C GLN A 456 12.90 -29.32 -8.79
N LEU A 457 11.84 -28.89 -8.10
CA LEU A 457 10.76 -29.76 -7.63
C LEU A 457 9.97 -30.37 -8.80
N GLU A 458 9.75 -29.61 -9.88
CA GLU A 458 9.11 -30.10 -11.10
C GLU A 458 9.96 -31.14 -11.82
N ARG A 459 11.28 -30.96 -11.90
CA ARG A 459 12.19 -32.00 -12.40
C ARG A 459 12.09 -33.27 -11.56
N GLN A 460 12.16 -33.12 -10.23
CA GLN A 460 12.02 -34.26 -9.32
C GLN A 460 10.66 -34.96 -9.47
N TYR A 461 9.58 -34.20 -9.68
CA TYR A 461 8.27 -34.75 -9.98
C TYR A 461 8.31 -35.60 -11.26
N ASN A 462 8.84 -35.05 -12.35
CA ASN A 462 8.94 -35.73 -13.64
C ASN A 462 9.87 -36.95 -13.59
N ASP A 463 10.97 -36.87 -12.85
CA ASP A 463 11.92 -37.96 -12.68
C ASP A 463 11.25 -39.13 -11.94
N VAL A 464 10.51 -38.85 -10.86
CA VAL A 464 9.73 -39.85 -10.11
C VAL A 464 8.56 -40.38 -10.94
N GLU A 465 7.87 -39.53 -11.70
CA GLU A 465 6.78 -39.92 -12.58
C GLU A 465 7.28 -40.81 -13.72
N SER A 466 8.50 -40.58 -14.23
CA SER A 466 9.11 -41.38 -15.30
C SER A 466 9.35 -42.83 -14.90
N LEU A 467 9.70 -43.08 -13.63
CA LEU A 467 9.81 -44.44 -13.08
C LEU A 467 8.48 -45.18 -13.18
N TRP A 468 7.39 -44.52 -12.80
CA TRP A 468 6.05 -45.10 -12.91
C TRP A 468 5.63 -45.33 -14.35
N LYS A 469 5.84 -44.37 -15.25
CA LYS A 469 5.56 -44.53 -16.69
C LYS A 469 6.40 -45.65 -17.32
N GLY A 470 7.65 -45.81 -16.89
CA GLY A 470 8.56 -46.86 -17.35
C GLY A 470 8.12 -48.29 -16.96
N MET A 471 7.32 -48.44 -15.90
CA MET A 471 6.74 -49.72 -15.49
C MET A 471 5.58 -50.18 -16.40
N GLY A 472 4.94 -49.26 -17.14
CA GLY A 472 3.87 -49.57 -18.08
C GLY A 472 2.71 -50.36 -17.45
N ASP A 473 2.27 -51.41 -18.13
CA ASP A 473 1.21 -52.31 -17.66
C ASP A 473 1.61 -53.13 -16.41
N ASN A 474 2.90 -53.14 -16.04
CA ASN A 474 3.42 -53.83 -14.86
C ASN A 474 3.52 -52.91 -13.63
N ALA A 475 2.95 -51.71 -13.67
CA ALA A 475 2.94 -50.81 -12.53
C ALA A 475 2.01 -51.34 -11.41
N PRO A 476 2.40 -51.23 -10.13
CA PRO A 476 1.56 -51.63 -8.99
C PRO A 476 0.18 -50.95 -8.97
N GLU A 477 -0.85 -51.65 -8.50
CA GLU A 477 -2.18 -51.05 -8.32
C GLU A 477 -2.12 -49.98 -7.21
N LYS A 478 -2.53 -48.74 -7.53
CA LYS A 478 -2.58 -47.56 -6.63
C LYS A 478 -1.25 -46.86 -6.36
N VAL A 479 -0.49 -46.61 -7.42
CA VAL A 479 0.69 -45.74 -7.38
C VAL A 479 0.28 -44.26 -7.41
N LYS A 480 0.89 -43.43 -6.56
CA LYS A 480 0.68 -41.97 -6.56
C LYS A 480 1.96 -41.20 -6.27
N VAL A 481 2.24 -40.16 -7.05
CA VAL A 481 3.28 -39.18 -6.70
C VAL A 481 2.78 -38.25 -5.60
N ILE A 482 3.49 -38.17 -4.49
CA ILE A 482 3.17 -37.36 -3.32
C ILE A 482 4.33 -36.42 -2.92
N PRO A 483 4.05 -35.26 -2.33
CA PRO A 483 5.08 -34.43 -1.73
C PRO A 483 5.62 -35.07 -0.44
N ASP A 484 6.92 -35.00 -0.23
CA ASP A 484 7.59 -35.55 0.94
C ASP A 484 8.88 -34.79 1.34
N ILE A 485 9.52 -35.23 2.42
CA ILE A 485 10.77 -34.68 2.94
C ILE A 485 11.81 -35.80 3.01
N LEU A 486 12.93 -35.63 2.33
CA LEU A 486 14.09 -36.53 2.37
C LEU A 486 15.31 -35.74 2.84
N ASP A 487 16.01 -36.23 3.88
CA ASP A 487 17.16 -35.57 4.50
C ASP A 487 16.93 -34.10 4.85
N GLY A 488 15.72 -33.82 5.34
CA GLY A 488 15.30 -32.47 5.70
C GLY A 488 14.91 -31.56 4.54
N LYS A 489 15.08 -32.00 3.28
CA LYS A 489 14.78 -31.23 2.07
C LYS A 489 13.43 -31.62 1.45
N PRO A 490 12.65 -30.66 0.93
CA PRO A 490 11.46 -30.93 0.11
C PRO A 490 11.80 -31.73 -1.14
N THR A 491 11.01 -32.77 -1.42
CA THR A 491 11.11 -33.62 -2.62
C THR A 491 9.75 -34.26 -2.95
N TYR A 492 9.64 -34.89 -4.12
CA TYR A 492 8.54 -35.81 -4.43
C TYR A 492 8.96 -37.27 -4.17
N ALA A 493 7.96 -38.08 -3.85
CA ALA A 493 8.08 -39.53 -3.69
C ALA A 493 6.95 -40.24 -4.43
N LEU A 494 7.21 -41.45 -4.92
CA LEU A 494 6.20 -42.38 -5.38
C LEU A 494 5.69 -43.17 -4.18
N GLU A 495 4.44 -42.99 -3.80
CA GLU A 495 3.76 -43.80 -2.79
C GLU A 495 3.15 -45.02 -3.49
N MET A 496 3.53 -46.21 -3.04
CA MET A 496 3.05 -47.50 -3.53
C MET A 496 2.98 -48.52 -2.38
N LEU A 497 2.38 -49.68 -2.63
CA LEU A 497 2.37 -50.79 -1.69
C LEU A 497 3.47 -51.80 -2.08
N ASP A 498 4.08 -52.43 -1.09
CA ASP A 498 4.99 -53.56 -1.31
C ASP A 498 4.23 -54.90 -1.39
N GLU A 499 4.97 -56.01 -1.56
CA GLU A 499 4.43 -57.39 -1.63
C GLU A 499 3.60 -57.82 -0.41
N ASN A 500 3.78 -57.17 0.74
CA ASN A 500 3.02 -57.45 1.96
C ASN A 500 1.81 -56.51 2.13
N GLY A 501 1.59 -55.60 1.17
CA GLY A 501 0.56 -54.57 1.24
C GLY A 501 0.95 -53.38 2.14
N ASP A 502 2.22 -53.25 2.51
CA ASP A 502 2.72 -52.17 3.34
C ASP A 502 3.11 -50.95 2.50
N LEU A 503 2.88 -49.76 3.04
CA LEU A 503 3.15 -48.51 2.34
C LEU A 503 4.65 -48.25 2.20
N MET A 504 5.10 -48.01 0.98
CA MET A 504 6.49 -47.72 0.64
C MET A 504 6.58 -46.41 -0.16
N GLN A 505 7.66 -45.66 0.05
CA GLN A 505 7.96 -44.42 -0.65
C GLN A 505 9.25 -44.56 -1.47
N VAL A 506 9.17 -44.25 -2.75
CA VAL A 506 10.30 -44.32 -3.69
C VAL A 506 10.73 -42.91 -4.09
N TYR A 507 12.04 -42.65 -4.09
CA TYR A 507 12.62 -41.36 -4.45
C TYR A 507 13.61 -41.53 -5.59
N MET A 508 13.67 -40.55 -6.48
CA MET A 508 14.77 -40.42 -7.43
C MET A 508 15.79 -39.43 -6.88
N THR A 509 17.04 -39.86 -6.73
CA THR A 509 18.16 -39.00 -6.35
C THR A 509 19.29 -39.10 -7.37
N GLU A 510 20.30 -38.24 -7.22
CA GLU A 510 21.51 -38.29 -8.06
C GLU A 510 22.29 -39.59 -7.90
N GLU A 511 22.15 -40.27 -6.76
CA GLU A 511 22.82 -41.55 -6.47
C GLU A 511 22.01 -42.76 -6.99
N GLY A 512 20.76 -42.56 -7.42
CA GLY A 512 19.87 -43.59 -7.92
C GLY A 512 18.49 -43.55 -7.24
N VAL A 513 17.80 -44.69 -7.26
CA VAL A 513 16.48 -44.86 -6.67
C VAL A 513 16.61 -45.27 -5.20
N LEU A 514 16.11 -44.43 -4.30
CA LEU A 514 16.03 -44.72 -2.88
C LEU A 514 14.64 -45.20 -2.48
N LEU A 515 14.60 -46.05 -1.48
CA LEU A 515 13.37 -46.69 -0.99
C LEU A 515 13.26 -46.48 0.51
N ARG A 516 12.14 -45.92 0.95
CA ARG A 516 11.76 -45.82 2.36
C ARG A 516 10.60 -46.76 2.65
N LEU A 517 10.83 -47.69 3.55
CA LEU A 517 9.85 -48.67 3.99
C LEU A 517 8.82 -48.03 4.95
N SER A 518 7.72 -48.73 5.20
CA SER A 518 6.64 -48.31 6.12
C SER A 518 7.13 -47.96 7.53
N ASN A 519 8.20 -48.63 7.99
CA ASN A 519 8.87 -48.38 9.28
C ASN A 519 9.79 -47.14 9.28
N GLY A 520 9.84 -46.39 8.18
CA GLY A 520 10.63 -45.17 8.03
C GLY A 520 12.12 -45.38 7.72
N LYS A 521 12.60 -46.64 7.66
CA LYS A 521 13.99 -46.93 7.28
C LYS A 521 14.20 -46.76 5.78
N LEU A 522 15.30 -46.11 5.43
CA LEU A 522 15.82 -46.09 4.06
C LEU A 522 16.64 -47.36 3.82
N LEU A 523 16.55 -47.91 2.61
CA LEU A 523 17.44 -48.99 2.19
C LEU A 523 18.88 -48.48 2.08
N ASP A 524 19.84 -49.28 2.56
CA ASP A 524 21.25 -48.89 2.72
C ASP A 524 21.96 -48.57 1.40
N LYS A 525 21.41 -49.00 0.25
CA LYS A 525 22.02 -48.78 -1.06
C LYS A 525 20.98 -48.28 -2.09
N PRO A 526 21.26 -47.17 -2.80
CA PRO A 526 20.47 -46.75 -3.95
C PRO A 526 20.48 -47.82 -5.05
N LEU A 527 19.33 -48.03 -5.69
CA LEU A 527 19.18 -48.91 -6.85
C LEU A 527 19.36 -48.11 -8.14
N THR A 528 19.75 -48.75 -9.23
CA THR A 528 19.58 -48.12 -10.55
C THR A 528 18.08 -48.06 -10.93
N PRO A 529 17.66 -47.14 -11.82
CA PRO A 529 16.26 -47.10 -12.30
C PRO A 529 15.77 -48.44 -12.89
N GLU A 530 16.66 -49.18 -13.55
CA GLU A 530 16.37 -50.49 -14.13
C GLU A 530 16.19 -51.57 -13.04
N GLU A 531 17.09 -51.62 -12.06
CA GLU A 531 16.99 -52.53 -10.90
C GLU A 531 15.73 -52.24 -10.09
N ALA A 532 15.40 -50.96 -9.90
CA ALA A 532 14.20 -50.53 -9.19
C ALA A 532 12.94 -50.98 -9.92
N THR A 533 12.85 -50.73 -11.23
CA THR A 533 11.71 -51.15 -12.08
C THR A 533 11.52 -52.67 -12.01
N GLN A 534 12.59 -53.45 -12.18
CA GLN A 534 12.53 -54.92 -12.08
C GLN A 534 12.10 -55.42 -10.71
N LYS A 535 12.50 -54.72 -9.65
CA LYS A 535 12.11 -55.04 -8.28
C LYS A 535 10.64 -54.71 -8.02
N PHE A 536 10.14 -53.59 -8.54
CA PHE A 536 8.75 -53.16 -8.38
C PHE A 536 7.76 -54.01 -9.20
N THR A 537 8.15 -54.50 -10.37
CA THR A 537 7.32 -55.43 -11.16
C THR A 537 7.16 -56.82 -10.54
N LYS A 538 7.92 -57.12 -9.46
CA LYS A 538 7.77 -58.35 -8.68
C LYS A 538 6.89 -58.18 -7.45
N PHE A 539 6.47 -56.94 -7.14
CA PHE A 539 5.63 -56.59 -5.99
C PHE A 539 4.15 -56.63 -6.32
#